data_AF-A0A7K0RDD1-F1
#
_entry.id   AF-A0A7K0RDD1-F1
#
_cell.length_a   1.000
_cell.length_b   1.000
_cell.length_c   1.000
_cell.angle_alpha   90.00
_cell.angle_beta   90.00
_cell.angle_gamma   90.00
#
_symmetry.space_group_name_H-M   'P 1'
#
loop_
_entity.id
_entity.type
_entity.pdbx_description
1 polymer ?
#
loop_
_entity_poly.entity_id
_entity_poly.type
_entity_poly.pdbx_seq_one_letter_code
_entity_poly.pdbx_strand_id
1 'polypeptide(L)'
;MSPATIARAVHGFIVSTLGIDRRHSYSCDVALLRRASSVGLTSATRALPLGLCLVTDIEFRSDVSVELVRSSAHDSDVLFAARVSTQGEQTLEASRQEASPDDAKRDKGLLNYLMRDRHGSPFEHNSMTFYVQAPIFVFREFMRHRIASYNEESGRYRELRPVFYVPAADRNLIQVGKPGAYDFEPGTAEQIALTAEATKAAVTFAYEQYERMLAAGVAREVARGVLPVATYSSMYVTMNARSLMNFLSLRTKREGTHFPSFPQREIEMVAEKMEDAWAALMPMTYETFNANGRVAP
;
A
#
# COMPACT_ATOMS: atom_id res chain seq x y z
N MET A 1 -39.91 36.17 0.02
CA MET A 1 -39.10 36.59 1.19
C MET A 1 -37.67 36.78 0.73
N SER A 2 -36.98 37.84 1.16
CA SER A 2 -35.59 38.07 0.73
C SER A 2 -34.62 37.09 1.41
N PRO A 3 -33.48 36.76 0.79
CA PRO A 3 -32.46 35.89 1.39
C PRO A 3 -31.99 36.37 2.77
N ALA A 4 -32.02 37.70 3.00
CA ALA A 4 -31.69 38.31 4.28
C ALA A 4 -32.70 37.99 5.40
N THR A 5 -33.97 37.78 5.07
CA THR A 5 -35.01 37.38 6.03
C THR A 5 -34.85 35.92 6.46
N ILE A 6 -34.43 35.04 5.53
CA ILE A 6 -34.17 33.63 5.82
C ILE A 6 -32.91 33.48 6.68
N ALA A 7 -31.84 34.23 6.37
CA ALA A 7 -30.61 34.23 7.16
C ALA A 7 -30.84 34.69 8.61
N ARG A 8 -31.68 35.71 8.83
CA ARG A 8 -32.04 36.18 10.18
C ARG A 8 -32.89 35.18 10.96
N ALA A 9 -33.78 34.44 10.30
CA ALA A 9 -34.59 33.40 10.93
C ALA A 9 -33.74 32.18 11.34
N VAL A 10 -32.80 31.76 10.49
CA VAL A 10 -31.86 30.66 10.80
C VAL A 10 -30.88 31.07 11.91
N HIS A 11 -30.42 32.33 11.91
CA HIS A 11 -29.53 32.83 12.96
C HIS A 11 -30.24 32.96 14.32
N GLY A 12 -31.49 33.43 14.33
CA GLY A 12 -32.32 33.48 15.54
C GLY A 12 -32.57 32.11 16.16
N PHE A 13 -32.74 31.08 15.33
CA PHE A 13 -32.97 29.70 15.78
C PHE A 13 -31.72 29.03 16.37
N ILE A 14 -30.54 29.32 15.80
CA ILE A 14 -29.26 28.78 16.29
C ILE A 14 -28.90 29.40 17.65
N VAL A 15 -29.13 30.70 17.84
CA VAL A 15 -28.74 31.40 19.08
C VAL A 15 -29.71 31.09 20.22
N SER A 16 -31.02 30.97 19.98
CA SER A 16 -31.99 30.73 21.05
C SER A 16 -32.07 29.27 21.51
N THR A 17 -31.65 28.31 20.67
CA THR A 17 -31.82 26.87 20.96
C THR A 17 -30.52 26.17 21.34
N LEU A 18 -29.35 26.66 20.91
CA LEU A 18 -28.06 26.00 21.13
C LEU A 18 -27.07 26.80 22.01
N GLY A 19 -27.34 28.08 22.31
CA GLY A 19 -26.53 28.85 23.26
C GLY A 19 -25.04 28.98 22.90
N ILE A 20 -24.68 29.01 21.62
CA ILE A 20 -23.29 29.10 21.16
C ILE A 20 -22.95 30.56 20.85
N ASP A 21 -22.19 31.22 21.73
CA ASP A 21 -21.53 32.50 21.46
C ASP A 21 -20.14 32.26 20.82
N ARG A 22 -19.76 33.13 19.88
CA ARG A 22 -18.69 32.95 18.89
C ARG A 22 -17.26 33.17 19.41
N ARG A 23 -17.03 32.95 20.70
CA ARG A 23 -15.70 32.95 21.31
C ARG A 23 -15.73 31.93 22.41
N HIS A 24 -15.09 30.78 22.25
CA HIS A 24 -14.40 30.02 23.30
C HIS A 24 -13.71 28.80 22.65
N SER A 25 -12.45 28.63 23.03
CA SER A 25 -11.54 27.53 22.71
C SER A 25 -12.14 26.17 23.09
N TYR A 26 -11.81 25.13 22.31
CA TYR A 26 -12.10 23.75 22.65
C TYR A 26 -11.25 23.34 23.89
N SER A 27 -11.75 23.62 25.10
CA SER A 27 -11.39 22.87 26.30
C SER A 27 -12.60 22.07 26.74
N CYS A 28 -12.40 20.76 26.96
CA CYS A 28 -13.38 19.92 27.63
C CYS A 28 -13.45 20.34 29.11
N ASP A 29 -14.27 21.32 29.44
CA ASP A 29 -14.60 21.65 30.83
C ASP A 29 -15.81 20.84 31.30
N VAL A 30 -15.49 19.73 31.99
CA VAL A 30 -16.42 18.86 32.69
C VAL A 30 -16.88 19.54 33.98
N ALA A 31 -17.80 20.52 33.89
CA ALA A 31 -18.35 21.16 35.09
C ALA A 31 -19.74 21.79 34.90
N LEU A 32 -20.69 21.12 34.24
CA LEU A 32 -22.08 21.65 34.19
C LEU A 32 -23.19 20.62 33.96
N LEU A 33 -23.07 19.40 34.50
CA LEU A 33 -24.13 18.37 34.45
C LEU A 33 -24.58 17.91 35.84
N ARG A 34 -24.95 18.86 36.71
CA ARG A 34 -25.77 18.61 37.89
C ARG A 34 -26.88 19.65 38.00
N ARG A 35 -27.96 19.47 37.23
CA ARG A 35 -29.35 19.93 37.53
C ARG A 35 -30.28 19.63 36.35
N ALA A 36 -30.72 18.39 36.22
CA ALA A 36 -31.96 18.03 35.54
C ALA A 36 -32.28 16.56 35.84
N SER A 37 -32.98 16.31 36.95
CA SER A 37 -33.64 15.04 37.21
C SER A 37 -34.95 15.33 37.91
N SER A 38 -35.94 15.71 37.12
CA SER A 38 -37.35 15.67 37.49
C SER A 38 -38.21 15.90 36.26
N VAL A 39 -38.48 14.86 35.47
CA VAL A 39 -39.80 14.53 34.89
C VAL A 39 -39.67 13.11 34.33
N GLY A 40 -40.47 12.18 34.85
CA GLY A 40 -40.60 10.84 34.30
C GLY A 40 -41.42 10.86 33.01
N LEU A 41 -40.85 10.32 31.93
CA LEU A 41 -41.61 9.83 30.78
C LEU A 41 -41.00 8.50 30.32
N THR A 42 -41.86 7.48 30.33
CA THR A 42 -41.66 6.15 29.80
C THR A 42 -41.56 6.17 28.28
N SER A 43 -40.38 5.89 27.73
CA SER A 43 -40.18 5.33 26.39
C SER A 43 -38.77 4.75 26.33
N ALA A 44 -38.66 3.48 25.96
CA ALA A 44 -37.41 2.75 25.84
C ALA A 44 -36.61 3.22 24.61
N THR A 45 -36.01 4.40 24.70
CA THR A 45 -34.90 4.79 23.82
C THR A 45 -33.65 4.62 24.66
N ARG A 46 -32.92 3.53 24.45
CA ARG A 46 -31.62 3.27 25.07
C ARG A 46 -30.67 4.35 24.55
N ALA A 47 -30.62 5.49 25.22
CA ALA A 47 -29.65 6.54 24.98
C ALA A 47 -28.28 5.93 25.22
N LEU A 48 -27.57 5.62 24.13
CA LEU A 48 -26.14 5.33 24.19
C LEU A 48 -25.47 6.55 24.84
N PRO A 49 -24.72 6.38 25.93
CA PRO A 49 -24.05 7.50 26.57
C PRO A 49 -23.09 8.12 25.55
N LEU A 50 -23.39 9.35 25.11
CA LEU A 50 -22.46 10.26 24.45
C LEU A 50 -21.37 10.60 25.48
N GLY A 51 -20.36 9.75 25.62
CA GLY A 51 -19.39 9.96 26.70
C GLY A 51 -18.28 8.93 26.86
N LEU A 52 -17.93 8.14 25.83
CA LEU A 52 -16.59 7.57 25.77
C LEU A 52 -15.87 8.22 24.59
N CYS A 53 -14.99 9.16 24.90
CA CYS A 53 -13.87 9.49 24.04
C CYS A 53 -13.01 8.22 24.01
N LEU A 54 -13.27 7.34 23.04
CA LEU A 54 -12.36 6.25 22.71
C LEU A 54 -11.13 6.94 22.09
N VAL A 55 -10.19 7.35 22.94
CA VAL A 55 -8.89 7.80 22.46
C VAL A 55 -8.13 6.53 22.10
N THR A 56 -8.33 6.06 20.88
CA THR A 56 -7.59 4.92 20.38
C THR A 56 -6.21 5.41 19.97
N ASP A 57 -5.17 4.74 20.48
CA ASP A 57 -3.79 5.06 20.12
C ASP A 57 -3.56 4.73 18.64
N ILE A 58 -3.46 5.77 17.82
CA ILE A 58 -3.22 5.67 16.39
C ILE A 58 -1.72 5.55 16.13
N GLU A 59 -1.33 4.53 15.36
CA GLU A 59 0.03 4.33 14.89
C GLU A 59 0.23 5.02 13.53
N PHE A 60 1.18 5.96 13.47
CA PHE A 60 1.60 6.60 12.23
C PHE A 60 2.91 6.01 11.74
N ARG A 61 2.92 5.53 10.49
CA ARG A 61 4.09 4.93 9.85
C ARG A 61 4.39 5.60 8.53
N SER A 62 5.65 5.56 8.12
CA SER A 62 6.11 6.11 6.82
C SER A 62 6.81 5.06 5.95
N ASP A 63 6.88 3.82 6.42
CA ASP A 63 7.60 2.72 5.78
C ASP A 63 6.65 1.75 5.06
N VAL A 64 7.21 0.79 4.34
CA VAL A 64 6.47 -0.40 3.88
C VAL A 64 7.28 -1.62 4.27
N SER A 65 6.61 -2.74 4.54
CA SER A 65 7.30 -4.00 4.84
C SER A 65 7.03 -5.02 3.76
N VAL A 66 8.07 -5.78 3.42
CA VAL A 66 8.02 -6.92 2.49
C VAL A 66 8.86 -8.01 3.13
N GLU A 67 8.28 -9.18 3.29
CA GLU A 67 8.95 -10.37 3.79
C GLU A 67 8.79 -11.49 2.75
N LEU A 68 9.89 -12.13 2.36
CA LEU A 68 9.83 -13.34 1.56
C LEU A 68 9.43 -14.51 2.47
N VAL A 69 8.21 -15.01 2.31
CA VAL A 69 7.65 -16.06 3.17
C VAL A 69 7.97 -17.46 2.66
N ARG A 70 7.97 -17.62 1.33
CA ARG A 70 8.25 -18.90 0.69
C ARG A 70 8.77 -18.66 -0.72
N SER A 71 9.74 -19.46 -1.14
CA SER A 71 10.19 -19.50 -2.53
C SER A 71 10.52 -20.92 -2.99
N SER A 72 10.40 -21.11 -4.30
CA SER A 72 11.03 -22.17 -5.08
C SER A 72 11.48 -21.48 -6.36
N ALA A 73 12.64 -20.82 -6.30
CA ALA A 73 13.15 -19.98 -7.37
C ALA A 73 14.68 -19.94 -7.35
N HIS A 74 15.29 -20.49 -8.38
CA HIS A 74 16.74 -20.54 -8.59
C HIS A 74 17.03 -20.32 -10.08
N ASP A 75 18.22 -19.79 -10.40
CA ASP A 75 18.64 -19.65 -11.80
C ASP A 75 18.61 -21.00 -12.56
N SER A 76 18.88 -22.10 -11.87
CA SER A 76 18.80 -23.46 -12.42
C SER A 76 17.41 -23.85 -12.92
N ASP A 77 16.34 -23.34 -12.31
CA ASP A 77 14.96 -23.64 -12.71
C ASP A 77 14.71 -23.15 -14.15
N VAL A 78 15.26 -21.98 -14.49
CA VAL A 78 15.19 -21.39 -15.83
C VAL A 78 16.01 -22.20 -16.84
N LEU A 79 17.25 -22.55 -16.46
CA LEU A 79 18.18 -23.29 -17.31
C LEU A 79 17.64 -24.67 -17.68
N PHE A 80 17.09 -25.39 -16.70
CA PHE A 80 16.48 -26.69 -16.94
C PHE A 80 15.23 -26.58 -17.81
N ALA A 81 14.34 -25.63 -17.52
CA ALA A 81 13.14 -25.41 -18.34
C ALA A 81 13.49 -25.09 -19.80
N ALA A 82 14.54 -24.28 -20.04
CA ALA A 82 14.98 -23.93 -21.39
C ALA A 82 15.61 -25.12 -22.14
N ARG A 83 16.38 -25.98 -21.46
CA ARG A 83 17.09 -27.10 -22.08
C ARG A 83 16.18 -28.23 -22.55
N VAL A 84 15.00 -28.41 -21.94
CA VAL A 84 14.00 -29.39 -22.41
C VAL A 84 13.66 -29.16 -23.88
N SER A 85 13.61 -27.91 -24.34
CA SER A 85 13.29 -27.58 -25.73
C SER A 85 14.35 -28.04 -26.74
N THR A 86 15.60 -28.27 -26.33
CA THR A 86 16.70 -28.69 -27.22
C THR A 86 17.20 -30.10 -26.94
N GLN A 87 17.03 -30.61 -25.71
CA GLN A 87 17.55 -31.90 -25.25
C GLN A 87 16.44 -32.93 -24.94
N GLY A 88 15.17 -32.51 -24.90
CA GLY A 88 14.04 -33.40 -24.64
C GLY A 88 14.15 -34.14 -23.31
N GLU A 89 13.97 -35.46 -23.33
CA GLU A 89 13.98 -36.30 -22.13
C GLU A 89 15.37 -36.40 -21.46
N GLN A 90 16.45 -36.10 -22.19
CA GLN A 90 17.83 -36.18 -21.68
C GLN A 90 18.12 -35.13 -20.58
N THR A 91 17.29 -34.10 -20.47
CA THR A 91 17.44 -33.05 -19.44
C THR A 91 17.23 -33.60 -18.02
N LEU A 92 16.45 -34.68 -17.86
CA LEU A 92 16.22 -35.31 -16.55
C LEU A 92 17.49 -35.92 -15.97
N GLU A 93 18.34 -36.53 -16.80
CA GLU A 93 19.63 -37.08 -16.38
C GLU A 93 20.66 -35.98 -16.13
N ALA A 94 20.69 -34.94 -16.97
CA ALA A 94 21.57 -33.79 -16.81
C ALA A 94 21.26 -32.97 -15.55
N SER A 95 20.00 -32.91 -15.12
CA SER A 95 19.60 -32.22 -13.87
C SER A 95 20.16 -32.86 -12.58
N ARG A 96 20.68 -34.09 -12.68
CA ARG A 96 21.24 -34.86 -11.56
C ARG A 96 22.76 -34.77 -11.45
N GLN A 97 23.43 -34.08 -12.37
CA GLN A 97 24.89 -33.91 -12.39
C GLN A 97 25.27 -32.62 -11.64
N GLU A 98 26.36 -32.68 -10.87
CA GLU A 98 26.90 -31.51 -10.17
C GLU A 98 27.47 -30.49 -11.16
N ALA A 99 27.19 -29.20 -10.93
CA ALA A 99 27.61 -28.11 -11.81
C ALA A 99 29.14 -27.89 -11.74
N SER A 100 29.77 -27.74 -12.90
CA SER A 100 31.18 -27.40 -13.02
C SER A 100 31.39 -25.88 -13.23
N PRO A 101 32.61 -25.34 -13.01
CA PRO A 101 32.90 -23.92 -13.25
C PRO A 101 32.71 -23.46 -14.71
N ASP A 102 32.96 -24.35 -15.67
CA ASP A 102 32.75 -24.06 -17.10
C ASP A 102 31.25 -23.94 -17.45
N ASP A 103 30.37 -24.54 -16.65
CA ASP A 103 28.92 -24.45 -16.84
C ASP A 103 28.41 -23.04 -16.53
N ALA A 104 28.98 -22.35 -15.55
CA ALA A 104 28.53 -21.01 -15.15
C ALA A 104 28.59 -19.99 -16.30
N LYS A 105 29.64 -20.04 -17.13
CA LYS A 105 29.77 -19.14 -18.30
C LYS A 105 28.73 -19.48 -19.38
N ARG A 106 28.49 -20.77 -19.62
CA ARG A 106 27.50 -21.24 -20.60
C ARG A 106 26.08 -20.91 -20.15
N ASP A 107 25.81 -21.07 -18.87
CA ASP A 107 24.53 -20.77 -18.22
C ASP A 107 24.20 -19.29 -18.26
N LYS A 108 25.15 -18.42 -17.90
CA LYS A 108 24.99 -16.98 -18.06
C LYS A 108 24.77 -16.59 -19.52
N GLY A 109 25.47 -17.24 -20.45
CA GLY A 109 25.24 -17.08 -21.89
C GLY A 109 23.82 -17.46 -22.32
N LEU A 110 23.30 -18.58 -21.83
CA LEU A 110 21.94 -19.03 -22.11
C LEU A 110 20.91 -18.09 -21.49
N LEU A 111 21.03 -17.70 -20.23
CA LEU A 111 20.13 -16.74 -19.59
C LEU A 111 20.09 -15.42 -20.36
N ASN A 112 21.25 -14.91 -20.78
CA ASN A 112 21.32 -13.69 -21.58
C ASN A 112 20.67 -13.85 -22.95
N TYR A 113 20.86 -14.99 -23.61
CA TYR A 113 20.16 -15.31 -24.87
C TYR A 113 18.63 -15.28 -24.67
N LEU A 114 18.13 -15.96 -23.63
CA LEU A 114 16.69 -16.03 -23.32
C LEU A 114 16.11 -14.64 -23.02
N MET A 115 16.83 -13.82 -22.26
CA MET A 115 16.40 -12.47 -21.91
C MET A 115 16.36 -11.55 -23.14
N ARG A 116 17.46 -11.50 -23.90
CA ARG A 116 17.62 -10.63 -25.07
C ARG A 116 16.60 -10.94 -26.16
N ASP A 117 16.36 -12.22 -26.42
CA ASP A 117 15.45 -12.67 -27.47
C ASP A 117 14.00 -12.78 -26.97
N ARG A 118 13.74 -12.36 -25.72
CA ARG A 118 12.40 -12.38 -25.09
C ARG A 118 11.76 -13.75 -25.11
N HIS A 119 12.56 -14.78 -24.85
CA HIS A 119 12.08 -16.12 -24.60
C HIS A 119 11.73 -16.26 -23.12
N GLY A 120 10.58 -15.70 -22.73
CA GLY A 120 10.20 -15.53 -21.33
C GLY A 120 9.66 -16.77 -20.59
N SER A 121 9.17 -17.80 -21.30
CA SER A 121 8.51 -18.95 -20.66
C SER A 121 9.39 -19.74 -19.68
N PRO A 122 10.71 -19.94 -19.91
CA PRO A 122 11.57 -20.61 -18.92
C PRO A 122 11.62 -19.89 -17.56
N PHE A 123 11.41 -18.56 -17.54
CA PHE A 123 11.39 -17.76 -16.31
C PHE A 123 10.09 -17.90 -15.49
N GLU A 124 9.10 -18.65 -15.98
CA GLU A 124 7.81 -18.84 -15.30
C GLU A 124 7.79 -20.06 -14.36
N HIS A 125 8.75 -20.98 -14.48
CA HIS A 125 8.78 -22.26 -13.76
C HIS A 125 9.38 -22.15 -12.34
N ASN A 126 8.98 -21.11 -11.62
CA ASN A 126 9.40 -20.83 -10.25
C ASN A 126 8.31 -20.01 -9.53
N SER A 127 8.43 -19.85 -8.21
CA SER A 127 7.47 -19.06 -7.43
C SER A 127 8.12 -18.40 -6.23
N MET A 128 7.68 -17.18 -5.93
CA MET A 128 8.05 -16.40 -4.76
C MET A 128 6.78 -15.82 -4.13
N THR A 129 6.55 -16.11 -2.85
CA THR A 129 5.44 -15.60 -2.05
C THR A 129 5.96 -14.60 -1.05
N PHE A 130 5.43 -13.38 -1.12
CA PHE A 130 5.76 -12.28 -0.22
C PHE A 130 4.58 -11.97 0.69
N TYR A 131 4.87 -11.62 1.93
CA TYR A 131 3.95 -10.93 2.82
C TYR A 131 4.28 -9.44 2.83
N VAL A 132 3.31 -8.63 2.43
CA VAL A 132 3.49 -7.18 2.24
C VAL A 132 2.55 -6.45 3.19
N GLN A 133 3.07 -5.44 3.90
CA GLN A 133 2.24 -4.44 4.58
C GLN A 133 2.52 -3.09 3.97
N ALA A 134 1.47 -2.48 3.41
CA ALA A 134 1.53 -1.17 2.81
C ALA A 134 0.15 -0.50 2.85
N PRO A 135 0.06 0.80 2.56
CA PRO A 135 -1.21 1.51 2.50
C PRO A 135 -2.09 1.04 1.36
N ILE A 136 -3.41 1.15 1.50
CA ILE A 136 -4.38 0.74 0.48
C ILE A 136 -4.12 1.42 -0.88
N PHE A 137 -3.68 2.68 -0.91
CA PHE A 137 -3.34 3.33 -2.18
C PHE A 137 -2.18 2.64 -2.93
N VAL A 138 -1.22 2.06 -2.21
CA VAL A 138 -0.13 1.25 -2.79
C VAL A 138 -0.69 -0.05 -3.35
N PHE A 139 -1.56 -0.73 -2.61
CA PHE A 139 -2.18 -1.98 -3.07
C PHE A 139 -3.05 -1.80 -4.31
N ARG A 140 -3.71 -0.65 -4.47
CA ARG A 140 -4.46 -0.32 -5.70
C ARG A 140 -3.57 -0.26 -6.93
N GLU A 141 -2.31 0.16 -6.79
CA GLU A 141 -1.32 0.12 -7.86
C GLU A 141 -0.73 -1.28 -8.05
N PHE A 142 -0.44 -1.98 -6.94
CA PHE A 142 0.11 -3.32 -6.95
C PHE A 142 -0.83 -4.27 -7.69
N MET A 143 -2.10 -4.34 -7.30
CA MET A 143 -3.08 -5.30 -7.81
C MET A 143 -3.47 -5.09 -9.28
N ARG A 144 -2.89 -4.08 -9.97
CA ARG A 144 -2.97 -3.97 -11.44
C ARG A 144 -2.13 -5.02 -12.15
N HIS A 145 -1.20 -5.65 -11.45
CA HIS A 145 -0.37 -6.75 -11.95
C HIS A 145 -1.14 -8.07 -11.87
N ARG A 146 -1.86 -8.38 -12.95
CA ARG A 146 -2.83 -9.48 -13.03
C ARG A 146 -2.21 -10.87 -13.03
N ILE A 147 -0.93 -10.99 -13.40
CA ILE A 147 -0.21 -12.26 -13.43
C ILE A 147 0.42 -12.52 -12.05
N ALA A 148 -0.41 -12.61 -11.03
CA ALA A 148 -0.01 -12.84 -9.66
C ALA A 148 -1.21 -13.39 -8.87
N SER A 149 -0.94 -14.01 -7.73
CA SER A 149 -1.99 -14.46 -6.81
C SER A 149 -1.98 -13.61 -5.56
N TYR A 150 -3.11 -13.00 -5.21
CA TYR A 150 -3.25 -12.10 -4.07
C TYR A 150 -4.20 -12.67 -3.02
N ASN A 151 -3.90 -12.44 -1.75
CA ASN A 151 -4.85 -12.61 -0.66
C ASN A 151 -4.63 -11.51 0.39
N GLU A 152 -5.57 -10.56 0.45
CA GLU A 152 -5.51 -9.37 1.30
C GLU A 152 -6.37 -9.53 2.57
N GLU A 153 -5.94 -8.89 3.66
CA GLU A 153 -6.75 -8.65 4.83
C GLU A 153 -8.08 -7.95 4.47
N SER A 154 -9.19 -8.50 4.97
CA SER A 154 -10.53 -8.01 4.64
C SER A 154 -11.16 -7.24 5.79
N GLY A 155 -11.34 -5.93 5.59
CA GLY A 155 -12.14 -5.08 6.48
C GLY A 155 -13.64 -5.45 6.55
N ARG A 156 -14.10 -6.46 5.81
CA ARG A 156 -15.47 -7.03 5.97
C ARG A 156 -15.50 -8.00 7.15
N TYR A 157 -14.43 -8.76 7.32
CA TYR A 157 -14.35 -9.83 8.31
C TYR A 157 -13.73 -9.35 9.62
N ARG A 158 -12.78 -8.41 9.55
CA ARG A 158 -12.06 -7.88 10.71
C ARG A 158 -12.20 -6.37 10.84
N GLU A 159 -12.09 -5.91 12.07
CA GLU A 159 -11.90 -4.51 12.38
C GLU A 159 -10.50 -4.09 11.93
N LEU A 160 -10.39 -2.98 11.21
CA LEU A 160 -9.11 -2.50 10.69
C LEU A 160 -8.35 -1.79 11.82
N ARG A 161 -7.06 -2.12 11.95
CA ARG A 161 -6.18 -1.52 12.96
C ARG A 161 -5.98 -0.02 12.67
N PRO A 162 -5.77 0.80 13.71
CA PRO A 162 -5.53 2.24 13.59
C PRO A 162 -4.09 2.54 13.13
N VAL A 163 -3.68 1.98 11.98
CA VAL A 163 -2.33 2.16 11.42
C VAL A 163 -2.44 2.90 10.09
N PHE A 164 -1.82 4.08 9.99
CA PHE A 164 -1.95 4.96 8.83
C PHE A 164 -0.62 5.45 8.29
N TYR A 165 -0.56 5.62 6.98
CA TYR A 165 0.59 6.19 6.30
C TYR A 165 0.63 7.69 6.42
N VAL A 166 1.80 8.19 6.82
CA VAL A 166 2.17 9.60 6.75
C VAL A 166 3.52 9.66 6.03
N PRO A 167 3.66 10.46 4.96
CA PRO A 167 4.96 10.61 4.29
C PRO A 167 6.08 10.98 5.26
N ALA A 168 7.25 10.36 5.10
CA ALA A 168 8.46 10.74 5.83
C ALA A 168 8.95 12.13 5.40
N ALA A 169 9.77 12.76 6.22
CA ALA A 169 10.28 14.11 5.95
C ALA A 169 11.20 14.19 4.70
N ASP A 170 11.81 13.08 4.31
CA ASP A 170 12.65 12.93 3.12
C ASP A 170 11.85 12.55 1.86
N ARG A 171 10.53 12.40 1.96
CA ARG A 171 9.66 12.16 0.81
C ARG A 171 9.49 13.47 0.03
N ASN A 172 9.93 13.50 -1.23
CA ASN A 172 9.68 14.63 -2.12
C ASN A 172 8.18 14.91 -2.26
N LEU A 173 7.77 16.18 -2.14
CA LEU A 173 6.36 16.59 -2.07
C LEU A 173 5.91 17.43 -3.27
N ILE A 174 6.83 18.12 -3.92
CA ILE A 174 6.50 19.10 -4.95
C ILE A 174 6.66 18.46 -6.32
N GLN A 175 5.57 18.34 -7.07
CA GLN A 175 5.65 17.94 -8.47
C GLN A 175 6.12 19.12 -9.31
N VAL A 176 7.12 18.89 -10.18
CA VAL A 176 7.70 19.89 -11.08
C VAL A 176 7.56 19.48 -12.54
N GLY A 177 7.65 20.45 -13.45
CA GLY A 177 7.58 20.22 -14.89
C GLY A 177 6.17 20.35 -15.49
N LYS A 178 5.97 19.74 -16.66
CA LYS A 178 4.70 19.79 -17.40
C LYS A 178 3.69 18.80 -16.82
N PRO A 179 2.37 18.99 -17.02
CA PRO A 179 1.38 17.96 -16.72
C PRO A 179 1.78 16.62 -17.34
N GLY A 180 1.92 15.58 -16.50
CA GLY A 180 2.42 14.26 -16.90
C GLY A 180 3.92 14.04 -16.70
N ALA A 181 4.68 15.06 -16.27
CA ALA A 181 6.02 14.87 -15.71
C ALA A 181 5.89 14.37 -14.27
N TYR A 182 6.55 13.27 -13.95
CA TYR A 182 6.55 12.66 -12.63
C TYR A 182 7.89 12.88 -11.93
N ASP A 183 8.37 14.11 -12.02
CA ASP A 183 9.55 14.56 -11.28
C ASP A 183 9.08 15.31 -10.04
N PHE A 184 9.68 14.95 -8.91
CA PHE A 184 9.32 15.46 -7.61
C PHE A 184 10.56 16.00 -6.91
N GLU A 185 10.43 17.16 -6.28
CA GLU A 185 11.46 17.82 -5.50
C GLU A 185 11.12 17.81 -3.99
N PRO A 186 12.13 17.94 -3.11
CA PRO A 186 11.91 18.09 -1.68
C PRO A 186 10.94 19.25 -1.37
N GLY A 187 10.05 19.03 -0.40
CA GLY A 187 9.20 20.09 0.12
C GLY A 187 9.95 21.03 1.07
N THR A 188 9.42 22.23 1.30
CA THR A 188 9.88 23.08 2.41
C THR A 188 9.49 22.47 3.76
N ALA A 189 10.12 22.94 4.85
CA ALA A 189 9.78 22.49 6.20
C ALA A 189 8.29 22.71 6.53
N GLU A 190 7.72 23.83 6.09
CA GLU A 190 6.31 24.16 6.27
C GLU A 190 5.39 23.20 5.50
N GLN A 191 5.77 22.82 4.28
CA GLN A 191 5.01 21.87 3.47
C GLN A 191 5.05 20.46 4.06
N ILE A 192 6.21 20.04 4.58
CA ILE A 192 6.37 18.76 5.28
C ILE A 192 5.50 18.73 6.53
N ALA A 193 5.58 19.78 7.37
CA ALA A 193 4.78 19.90 8.58
C ALA A 193 3.28 19.90 8.27
N LEU A 194 2.84 20.73 7.30
CA LEU A 194 1.45 20.80 6.85
C LEU A 194 0.94 19.43 6.39
N THR A 195 1.72 18.73 5.57
CA THR A 195 1.34 17.41 5.04
C THR A 195 1.14 16.40 6.17
N ALA A 196 2.05 16.37 7.13
CA ALA A 196 1.95 15.47 8.28
C ALA A 196 0.76 15.84 9.18
N GLU A 197 0.60 17.11 9.55
CA GLU A 197 -0.48 17.59 10.41
C GLU A 197 -1.86 17.37 9.79
N ALA A 198 -2.04 17.76 8.52
CA ALA A 198 -3.31 17.59 7.83
C ALA A 198 -3.68 16.12 7.67
N THR A 199 -2.70 15.26 7.36
CA THR A 199 -2.92 13.81 7.26
C THR A 199 -3.34 13.24 8.60
N LYS A 200 -2.59 13.53 9.68
CA LYS A 200 -2.88 13.05 11.03
C LYS A 200 -4.27 13.49 11.49
N ALA A 201 -4.61 14.77 11.34
CA ALA A 201 -5.93 15.28 11.72
C ALA A 201 -7.07 14.58 10.96
N ALA A 202 -6.92 14.37 9.65
CA ALA A 202 -7.94 13.72 8.84
C ALA A 202 -8.14 12.25 9.20
N VAL A 203 -7.05 11.49 9.37
CA VAL A 203 -7.14 10.06 9.69
C VAL A 203 -7.65 9.84 11.13
N THR A 204 -7.27 10.70 12.08
CA THR A 204 -7.78 10.64 13.46
C THR A 204 -9.30 10.79 13.47
N PHE A 205 -9.81 11.85 12.86
CA PHE A 205 -11.26 12.07 12.78
C PHE A 205 -11.98 10.91 12.07
N ALA A 206 -11.41 10.41 10.96
CA ALA A 206 -11.99 9.29 10.23
C ALA A 206 -12.06 8.01 11.07
N TYR A 207 -11.02 7.71 11.85
CA TYR A 207 -10.99 6.53 12.71
C TYR A 207 -11.95 6.65 13.89
N GLU A 208 -12.05 7.82 14.52
CA GLU A 208 -13.06 8.08 15.56
C GLU A 208 -14.49 7.84 15.02
N GLN A 209 -14.79 8.28 13.79
CA GLN A 209 -16.10 8.01 13.19
C GLN A 209 -16.28 6.53 12.85
N TYR A 210 -15.22 5.84 12.42
CA TYR A 210 -15.24 4.40 12.19
C TYR A 210 -15.60 3.64 13.48
N GLU A 211 -14.91 3.90 14.58
CA GLU A 211 -15.20 3.27 15.88
C GLU A 211 -16.58 3.62 16.40
N ARG A 212 -17.01 4.88 16.25
CA ARG A 212 -18.37 5.29 16.63
C ARG A 212 -19.45 4.51 15.87
N MET A 213 -19.25 4.27 14.57
CA MET A 213 -20.16 3.44 13.77
C MET A 213 -20.15 1.98 14.25
N LEU A 214 -18.98 1.41 14.52
CA LEU A 214 -18.86 0.05 15.05
C LEU A 214 -19.55 -0.11 16.41
N ALA A 215 -19.32 0.84 17.33
CA ALA A 215 -19.96 0.87 18.65
C ALA A 215 -21.49 1.00 18.57
N ALA A 216 -22.00 1.65 17.51
CA ALA A 216 -23.42 1.74 17.22
C ALA A 216 -23.99 0.48 16.51
N GLY A 217 -23.17 -0.54 16.25
CA GLY A 217 -23.59 -1.79 15.60
C GLY A 217 -23.65 -1.74 14.07
N VAL A 218 -23.08 -0.72 13.43
CA VAL A 218 -22.96 -0.67 11.96
C VAL A 218 -22.03 -1.77 11.48
N ALA A 219 -22.42 -2.48 10.41
CA ALA A 219 -21.62 -3.55 9.84
C ALA A 219 -20.24 -3.04 9.38
N ARG A 220 -19.19 -3.82 9.66
CA ARG A 220 -17.79 -3.47 9.35
C ARG A 220 -17.58 -3.08 7.88
N GLU A 221 -18.24 -3.79 6.97
CA GLU A 221 -18.09 -3.54 5.53
C GLU A 221 -18.63 -2.17 5.08
N VAL A 222 -19.60 -1.62 5.83
CA VAL A 222 -20.17 -0.28 5.64
C VAL A 222 -19.36 0.74 6.43
N ALA A 223 -19.08 0.49 7.70
CA ALA A 223 -18.37 1.41 8.59
C ALA A 223 -16.99 1.80 8.03
N ARG A 224 -16.24 0.85 7.47
CA ARG A 224 -14.90 1.12 6.90
C ARG A 224 -14.91 2.11 5.72
N GLY A 225 -16.08 2.44 5.16
CA GLY A 225 -16.18 3.38 4.04
C GLY A 225 -15.72 4.80 4.35
N VAL A 226 -15.62 5.17 5.64
CA VAL A 226 -15.04 6.46 6.06
C VAL A 226 -13.52 6.46 6.15
N LEU A 227 -12.89 5.27 6.15
CA LEU A 227 -11.44 5.16 6.32
C LEU A 227 -10.71 5.60 5.04
N PRO A 228 -9.62 6.37 5.17
CA PRO A 228 -8.89 6.87 4.01
C PRO A 228 -8.04 5.77 3.37
N VAL A 229 -7.67 5.97 2.10
CA VAL A 229 -6.77 5.08 1.37
C VAL A 229 -5.35 4.99 1.97
N ALA A 230 -5.01 5.86 2.91
CA ALA A 230 -3.78 5.83 3.70
C ALA A 230 -3.77 4.76 4.81
N THR A 231 -4.91 4.09 5.07
CA THR A 231 -4.99 2.97 6.01
C THR A 231 -4.05 1.84 5.56
N TYR A 232 -3.27 1.27 6.47
CA TYR A 232 -2.47 0.09 6.18
C TYR A 232 -3.35 -1.14 6.01
N SER A 233 -2.96 -1.97 5.05
CA SER A 233 -3.48 -3.31 4.87
C SER A 233 -2.30 -4.29 4.80
N SER A 234 -2.60 -5.57 4.79
CA SER A 234 -1.63 -6.64 4.64
C SER A 234 -2.09 -7.64 3.60
N MET A 235 -1.16 -8.17 2.80
CA MET A 235 -1.48 -9.20 1.82
C MET A 235 -0.37 -10.20 1.64
N TYR A 236 -0.75 -11.43 1.27
CA TYR A 236 0.14 -12.33 0.56
C TYR A 236 0.05 -12.04 -0.94
N VAL A 237 1.20 -12.02 -1.60
CA VAL A 237 1.30 -11.97 -3.07
C VAL A 237 2.29 -13.03 -3.55
N THR A 238 1.91 -13.80 -4.57
CA THR A 238 2.79 -14.79 -5.20
C THR A 238 3.00 -14.46 -6.67
N MET A 239 4.27 -14.44 -7.09
CA MET A 239 4.72 -14.20 -8.47
C MET A 239 5.79 -15.21 -8.87
N ASN A 240 5.83 -15.56 -10.16
CA ASN A 240 7.02 -16.16 -10.77
C ASN A 240 8.00 -15.05 -11.20
N ALA A 241 9.23 -15.41 -11.57
CA ALA A 241 10.29 -14.46 -11.91
C ALA A 241 9.93 -13.62 -13.15
N ARG A 242 9.27 -14.20 -14.16
CA ARG A 242 8.80 -13.42 -15.32
C ARG A 242 7.84 -12.30 -14.93
N SER A 243 6.85 -12.62 -14.09
CA SER A 243 5.89 -11.63 -13.60
C SER A 243 6.56 -10.59 -12.70
N LEU A 244 7.49 -11.02 -11.84
CA LEU A 244 8.25 -10.10 -11.00
C LEU A 244 9.11 -9.14 -11.84
N MET A 245 9.80 -9.60 -12.88
CA MET A 245 10.53 -8.72 -13.80
C MET A 245 9.61 -7.70 -14.48
N ASN A 246 8.41 -8.09 -14.88
CA ASN A 246 7.40 -7.15 -15.41
C ASN A 246 6.89 -6.17 -14.33
N PHE A 247 6.77 -6.62 -13.09
CA PHE A 247 6.43 -5.75 -11.97
C PHE A 247 7.53 -4.71 -11.77
N LEU A 248 8.79 -5.13 -11.71
CA LEU A 248 9.95 -4.26 -11.49
C LEU A 248 10.16 -3.26 -12.63
N SER A 249 9.97 -3.67 -13.89
CA SER A 249 10.10 -2.78 -15.05
C SER A 249 9.10 -1.62 -15.02
N LEU A 250 7.96 -1.80 -14.36
CA LEU A 250 6.90 -0.80 -14.24
C LEU A 250 6.91 -0.08 -12.88
N ARG A 251 7.46 -0.70 -11.84
CA ARG A 251 7.38 -0.22 -10.45
C ARG A 251 8.72 0.24 -9.88
N THR A 252 9.75 0.42 -10.71
CA THR A 252 11.01 1.06 -10.31
C THR A 252 11.42 2.17 -11.30
N LYS A 253 12.03 3.24 -10.78
CA LYS A 253 12.74 4.27 -11.53
C LYS A 253 14.24 3.98 -11.40
N ARG A 254 14.84 3.42 -12.45
CA ARG A 254 16.29 3.13 -12.51
C ARG A 254 16.90 3.83 -13.73
N GLU A 255 18.10 4.35 -13.56
CA GLU A 255 18.89 4.87 -14.68
C GLU A 255 19.26 3.71 -15.63
N GLY A 256 19.31 3.98 -16.93
CA GLY A 256 19.66 2.98 -17.94
C GLY A 256 18.57 1.97 -18.31
N THR A 257 17.35 2.10 -17.76
CA THR A 257 16.19 1.31 -18.22
C THR A 257 15.85 1.63 -19.67
N HIS A 258 15.54 0.62 -20.47
CA HIS A 258 15.13 0.82 -21.86
C HIS A 258 13.79 1.58 -21.98
N PHE A 259 12.84 1.28 -21.08
CA PHE A 259 11.59 2.01 -20.93
C PHE A 259 11.52 2.62 -19.52
N PRO A 260 11.76 3.94 -19.37
CA PRO A 260 11.63 4.60 -18.08
C PRO A 260 10.20 4.51 -17.54
N SER A 261 10.06 4.13 -16.28
CA SER A 261 8.80 4.18 -15.54
C SER A 261 8.86 5.25 -14.45
N PHE A 262 7.67 5.70 -14.04
CA PHE A 262 7.49 6.74 -13.04
C PHE A 262 6.46 6.32 -11.98
N PRO A 263 6.76 5.26 -11.21
CA PRO A 263 5.87 4.79 -10.16
C PRO A 263 5.74 5.82 -9.04
N GLN A 264 4.65 5.75 -8.28
CA GLN A 264 4.60 6.41 -6.98
C GLN A 264 5.70 5.83 -6.08
N ARG A 265 6.41 6.68 -5.31
CA ARG A 265 7.54 6.25 -4.47
C ARG A 265 7.19 5.08 -3.54
N GLU A 266 5.97 5.07 -3.01
CA GLU A 266 5.56 4.07 -2.02
C GLU A 266 5.41 2.66 -2.62
N ILE A 267 4.96 2.51 -3.88
CA ILE A 267 4.98 1.20 -4.57
C ILE A 267 6.40 0.83 -5.02
N GLU A 268 7.24 1.82 -5.31
CA GLU A 268 8.65 1.60 -5.60
C GLU A 268 9.42 1.06 -4.38
N MET A 269 9.14 1.55 -3.17
CA MET A 269 9.71 1.00 -1.93
C MET A 269 9.38 -0.49 -1.74
N VAL A 270 8.18 -0.91 -2.14
CA VAL A 270 7.79 -2.33 -2.15
C VAL A 270 8.58 -3.09 -3.21
N ALA A 271 8.70 -2.53 -4.41
CA ALA A 271 9.43 -3.13 -5.52
C ALA A 271 10.91 -3.33 -5.23
N GLU A 272 11.58 -2.35 -4.61
CA GLU A 272 12.98 -2.43 -4.19
C GLU A 272 13.20 -3.62 -3.23
N LYS A 273 12.34 -3.77 -2.21
CA LYS A 273 12.47 -4.88 -1.26
C LYS A 273 12.19 -6.25 -1.88
N MET A 274 11.22 -6.34 -2.80
CA MET A 274 10.98 -7.57 -3.56
C MET A 274 12.14 -7.90 -4.50
N GLU A 275 12.73 -6.88 -5.13
CA GLU A 275 13.90 -7.00 -5.99
C GLU A 275 15.12 -7.49 -5.22
N ASP A 276 15.40 -6.94 -4.03
CA ASP A 276 16.51 -7.37 -3.17
C ASP A 276 16.41 -8.85 -2.79
N ALA A 277 15.20 -9.29 -2.42
CA ALA A 277 14.94 -10.70 -2.10
C ALA A 277 15.13 -11.61 -3.33
N TRP A 278 14.68 -11.15 -4.51
CA TRP A 278 14.84 -11.90 -5.76
C TRP A 278 16.29 -11.97 -6.23
N ALA A 279 17.06 -10.88 -6.10
CA ALA A 279 18.47 -10.83 -6.46
C ALA A 279 19.30 -11.84 -5.65
N ALA A 280 18.92 -12.10 -4.40
CA ALA A 280 19.55 -13.14 -3.58
C ALA A 280 19.21 -14.57 -4.04
N LEU A 281 18.02 -14.80 -4.60
CA LEU A 281 17.56 -16.12 -5.06
C LEU A 281 18.03 -16.49 -6.46
N MET A 282 18.03 -15.51 -7.38
CA MET A 282 18.31 -15.70 -8.80
C MET A 282 19.30 -14.64 -9.31
N PRO A 283 20.53 -14.60 -8.78
CA PRO A 283 21.50 -13.55 -9.06
C PRO A 283 21.86 -13.45 -10.55
N MET A 284 21.99 -14.57 -11.28
CA MET A 284 22.35 -14.52 -12.69
C MET A 284 21.21 -13.97 -13.55
N THR A 285 19.96 -14.35 -13.24
CA THR A 285 18.78 -13.82 -13.89
C THR A 285 18.62 -12.33 -13.59
N TYR A 286 18.81 -11.92 -12.33
CA TYR A 286 18.78 -10.51 -11.92
C TYR A 286 19.81 -9.66 -12.67
N GLU A 287 21.08 -10.10 -12.71
CA GLU A 287 22.13 -9.41 -13.48
C GLU A 287 21.77 -9.30 -14.96
N THR A 288 21.24 -10.39 -15.53
CA THR A 288 20.86 -10.44 -16.94
C THR A 288 19.68 -9.51 -17.25
N PHE A 289 18.68 -9.44 -16.38
CA PHE A 289 17.55 -8.51 -16.50
C PHE A 289 18.02 -7.06 -16.53
N ASN A 290 18.95 -6.69 -15.63
CA ASN A 290 19.53 -5.36 -15.59
C ASN A 290 20.35 -5.05 -16.85
N ALA A 291 21.21 -5.97 -17.28
CA ALA A 291 22.04 -5.81 -18.47
C ALA A 291 21.21 -5.65 -19.76
N ASN A 292 20.01 -6.21 -19.80
CA ASN A 292 19.08 -6.12 -20.94
C ASN A 292 18.04 -5.00 -20.75
N GLY A 293 18.40 -3.93 -20.05
CA GLY A 293 17.60 -2.70 -19.98
C GLY A 293 16.34 -2.83 -19.14
N ARG A 294 16.28 -3.81 -18.23
CA ARG A 294 15.16 -4.04 -17.30
C ARG A 294 13.82 -4.27 -18.01
N VAL A 295 13.86 -4.94 -19.16
CA VAL A 295 12.66 -5.36 -19.91
C VAL A 295 12.37 -6.83 -19.59
N ALA A 296 11.13 -7.13 -19.20
CA ALA A 296 10.72 -8.50 -18.97
C ALA A 296 10.71 -9.31 -20.29
N PRO A 297 11.25 -10.54 -20.29
CA PRO A 297 11.29 -11.40 -21.48
C PRO A 297 9.92 -11.98 -21.83
#